data_AF-A0A1A2NZ88-F1
#
_entry.id   AF-A0A1A2NZ88-F1
#
_cell.length_a   1.000
_cell.length_b   1.000
_cell.length_c   1.000
_cell.angle_alpha   90.00
_cell.angle_beta   90.00
_cell.angle_gamma   90.00
#
_symmetry.space_group_name_H-M   'P 1'
#
loop_
_entity.id
_entity.type
_entity.pdbx_description
1 polymer ?
#
loop_
_entity_poly.entity_id
_entity_poly.type
_entity_poly.pdbx_seq_one_letter_code
_entity_poly.pdbx_strand_id
1 'polypeptide(L)'
;MDGALMGLMGMVVGASAAGAAGVARSVSDTVLPRMMGSADHKHQMILQLHGQRCETIQRWRAGLADARDAYRQWACGPRNGDPPNVVGDEWFEGLRPHLPATGETAKYRTGHEIHCDNPTLTLLSLEIGRIEKEWTEEAKGRRRRL
;
A
#
# COMPACT_ATOMS: atom_id res chain seq x y z
N MET A 1 8.49 -30.33 -51.02
CA MET A 1 8.56 -29.58 -52.28
C MET A 1 8.67 -28.11 -51.92
N ASP A 2 9.82 -27.58 -52.27
CA ASP A 2 10.23 -26.18 -52.32
C ASP A 2 9.29 -25.29 -53.15
N GLY A 3 9.44 -23.97 -52.97
CA GLY A 3 8.98 -22.94 -53.92
C GLY A 3 8.58 -21.65 -53.21
N ALA A 4 9.52 -20.77 -52.86
CA ALA A 4 10.05 -19.70 -53.72
C ALA A 4 9.02 -18.56 -53.93
N LEU A 5 9.31 -17.35 -53.42
CA LEU A 5 9.74 -16.17 -54.22
C LEU A 5 8.49 -15.42 -54.77
N MET A 6 8.32 -14.11 -54.87
CA MET A 6 9.14 -12.90 -54.81
C MET A 6 8.15 -11.73 -54.70
N GLY A 7 8.57 -10.61 -54.14
CA GLY A 7 7.82 -9.35 -54.21
C GLY A 7 8.74 -8.16 -53.95
N LEU A 8 9.69 -7.95 -54.86
CA LEU A 8 10.74 -6.95 -54.84
C LEU A 8 10.33 -5.82 -55.80
N MET A 9 10.13 -4.59 -55.31
CA MET A 9 10.17 -3.29 -56.03
C MET A 9 9.90 -2.22 -54.97
N GLY A 10 10.59 -1.10 -54.81
CA GLY A 10 11.58 -0.31 -55.54
C GLY A 10 11.86 0.91 -54.61
N MET A 11 12.80 1.82 -54.80
CA MET A 11 13.71 2.16 -55.88
C MET A 11 15.02 2.64 -55.23
N VAL A 12 16.14 2.35 -55.88
CA VAL A 12 17.44 2.99 -55.64
C VAL A 12 17.51 4.24 -56.52
N VAL A 13 17.77 5.40 -55.90
CA VAL A 13 18.31 6.62 -56.50
C VAL A 13 19.16 7.27 -55.41
N GLY A 14 20.41 7.69 -55.58
CA GLY A 14 21.33 7.79 -56.70
C GLY A 14 22.62 8.40 -56.11
N ALA A 15 23.77 7.99 -56.63
CA ALA A 15 25.09 8.22 -56.06
C ALA A 15 25.56 9.68 -56.04
N SER A 16 26.46 10.00 -55.10
CA SER A 16 27.70 10.77 -55.36
C SER A 16 28.69 10.57 -54.22
N ALA A 17 29.96 10.45 -54.61
CA ALA A 17 31.05 9.87 -53.84
C ALA A 17 31.89 10.89 -53.05
N ALA A 18 32.65 10.31 -52.11
CA ALA A 18 33.90 10.78 -51.49
C ALA A 18 33.84 11.88 -50.40
N GLY A 19 34.39 11.55 -49.23
CA GLY A 19 34.79 12.51 -48.21
C GLY A 19 35.05 11.84 -46.86
N ALA A 20 36.29 11.84 -46.41
CA ALA A 20 36.77 11.12 -45.23
C ALA A 20 36.22 11.64 -43.88
N ALA A 21 36.28 10.75 -42.89
CA ALA A 21 36.40 10.97 -41.44
C ALA A 21 35.33 11.83 -40.74
N GLY A 22 34.55 11.19 -39.86
CA GLY A 22 33.69 11.94 -38.94
C GLY A 22 32.84 11.08 -38.02
N VAL A 23 33.43 10.67 -36.90
CA VAL A 23 32.81 10.36 -35.59
C VAL A 23 31.57 9.45 -35.59
N ALA A 24 31.78 8.20 -35.14
CA ALA A 24 30.70 7.35 -34.65
C ALA A 24 30.00 8.03 -33.47
N ARG A 25 28.80 8.57 -33.69
CA ARG A 25 27.91 8.98 -32.59
C ARG A 25 27.02 7.78 -32.26
N SER A 26 27.43 7.04 -31.25
CA SER A 26 26.65 6.01 -30.55
C SER A 26 25.24 6.52 -30.30
N VAL A 27 24.25 5.91 -30.98
CA VAL A 27 22.82 6.10 -30.69
C VAL A 27 22.41 5.04 -29.66
N SER A 28 23.01 5.10 -28.47
CA SER A 28 22.69 4.17 -27.38
C SER A 28 21.77 4.78 -26.31
N ASP A 29 21.43 6.07 -26.43
CA ASP A 29 20.87 6.83 -25.31
C ASP A 29 19.34 7.01 -25.33
N THR A 30 18.60 6.37 -26.22
CA THR A 30 17.12 6.52 -26.26
C THR A 30 16.35 5.39 -25.59
N VAL A 31 17.00 4.31 -25.17
CA VAL A 31 16.33 3.17 -24.51
C VAL A 31 16.54 3.14 -22.99
N LEU A 32 17.63 3.73 -22.50
CA LEU A 32 17.98 3.77 -21.07
C LEU A 32 17.18 4.79 -20.22
N PRO A 33 16.79 5.99 -20.71
CA PRO A 33 16.12 6.99 -19.87
C PRO A 33 14.76 6.54 -19.33
N ARG A 34 14.04 5.72 -20.12
CA ARG A 34 12.70 5.24 -19.75
C ARG A 34 12.73 4.19 -18.64
N MET A 35 13.80 3.41 -18.52
CA MET A 35 13.93 2.41 -17.46
C MET A 35 14.35 3.03 -16.12
N MET A 36 15.25 4.03 -16.15
CA MET A 36 15.74 4.69 -14.93
C MET A 36 14.66 5.53 -14.25
N GLY A 37 13.92 6.35 -15.02
CA GLY A 37 12.77 7.09 -14.47
C GLY A 37 11.63 6.21 -13.98
N SER A 38 11.47 5.00 -14.55
CA SER A 38 10.47 4.03 -14.08
C SER A 38 10.87 3.40 -12.74
N ALA A 39 12.16 3.12 -12.52
CA ALA A 39 12.66 2.58 -11.26
C ALA A 39 12.55 3.60 -10.12
N ASP A 40 12.95 4.84 -10.36
CA ASP A 40 12.86 5.93 -9.36
C ASP A 40 11.41 6.25 -8.99
N HIS A 41 10.52 6.31 -9.99
CA HIS A 41 9.10 6.54 -9.75
C HIS A 41 8.46 5.41 -8.91
N LYS A 42 8.78 4.15 -9.21
CA LYS A 42 8.32 3.00 -8.42
C LYS A 42 8.86 3.04 -7.00
N HIS A 43 10.13 3.39 -6.82
CA HIS A 43 10.74 3.49 -5.50
C HIS A 43 10.08 4.59 -4.66
N GLN A 44 9.85 5.77 -5.25
CA GLN A 44 9.15 6.87 -4.60
C GLN A 44 7.72 6.48 -4.18
N MET A 45 6.98 5.79 -5.04
CA MET A 45 5.63 5.32 -4.73
C MET A 45 5.62 4.31 -3.57
N ILE A 46 6.59 3.39 -3.50
CA ILE A 46 6.71 2.43 -2.39
C ILE A 46 6.98 3.15 -1.06
N LEU A 47 7.89 4.13 -1.06
CA LEU A 47 8.19 4.92 0.15
C LEU A 47 6.99 5.72 0.62
N GLN A 48 6.25 6.35 -0.31
CA GLN A 48 5.03 7.09 0.01
C GLN A 48 3.97 6.18 0.63
N LEU A 49 3.73 5.00 0.03
CA LEU A 49 2.77 4.03 0.56
C LEU A 49 3.18 3.55 1.96
N HIS A 50 4.47 3.31 2.18
CA HIS A 50 4.98 2.92 3.50
C HIS A 50 4.76 4.03 4.54
N GLY A 51 5.07 5.28 4.19
CA GLY A 51 4.82 6.45 5.06
C GLY A 51 3.34 6.56 5.45
N GLN A 52 2.44 6.49 4.46
CA GLN A 52 0.99 6.54 4.67
C GLN A 52 0.50 5.41 5.60
N ARG A 53 1.03 4.20 5.42
CA ARG A 53 0.70 3.04 6.26
C ARG A 53 1.16 3.25 7.71
N CYS A 54 2.38 3.75 7.92
CA CYS A 54 2.88 4.08 9.26
C CYS A 54 2.01 5.14 9.96
N GLU A 55 1.67 6.22 9.27
CA GLU A 55 0.79 7.26 9.80
C GLU A 55 -0.60 6.73 10.14
N THR A 56 -1.12 5.82 9.30
CA THR A 56 -2.41 5.16 9.53
C THR A 56 -2.38 4.29 10.80
N ILE A 57 -1.34 3.46 10.97
CA ILE A 57 -1.17 2.67 12.20
C ILE A 57 -1.06 3.56 13.43
N GLN A 58 -0.30 4.65 13.35
CA GLN A 58 -0.16 5.60 14.46
C GLN A 58 -1.51 6.23 14.84
N ARG A 59 -2.30 6.67 13.86
CA ARG A 59 -3.65 7.20 14.09
C ARG A 59 -4.56 6.18 14.77
N TRP A 60 -4.53 4.91 14.33
CA TRP A 60 -5.31 3.86 14.98
C TRP A 60 -4.85 3.58 16.41
N ARG A 61 -3.54 3.54 16.67
CA ARG A 61 -3.00 3.33 18.02
C ARG A 61 -3.32 4.48 18.97
N ALA A 62 -3.26 5.72 18.48
CA ALA A 62 -3.63 6.90 19.25
C ALA A 62 -5.13 6.87 19.58
N GLY A 63 -6.00 6.69 18.58
CA GLY A 63 -7.44 6.61 18.80
C GLY A 63 -7.87 5.48 19.74
N LEU A 64 -7.22 4.31 19.64
CA LEU A 64 -7.46 3.20 20.57
C LEU A 64 -7.03 3.54 22.02
N ALA A 65 -5.95 4.29 22.19
CA ALA A 65 -5.50 4.75 23.51
C ALA A 65 -6.47 5.78 24.11
N ASP A 66 -6.93 6.73 23.30
CA ASP A 66 -7.91 7.74 23.70
C ASP A 66 -9.25 7.08 24.07
N ALA A 67 -9.72 6.12 23.27
CA ALA A 67 -10.95 5.37 23.54
C ALA A 67 -10.86 4.54 24.85
N ARG A 68 -9.70 3.94 25.12
CA ARG A 68 -9.43 3.28 26.41
C ARG A 68 -9.55 4.27 27.56
N ASP A 69 -8.94 5.45 27.42
CA ASP A 69 -8.89 6.43 28.50
C ASP A 69 -10.29 7.02 28.75
N ALA A 70 -11.07 7.28 27.70
CA ALA A 70 -12.49 7.64 27.80
C ALA A 70 -13.32 6.56 28.50
N TYR A 71 -13.17 5.29 28.10
CA TYR A 71 -13.88 4.18 28.74
C TYR A 71 -13.50 4.04 30.22
N ARG A 72 -12.21 4.17 30.57
CA ARG A 72 -11.74 4.12 31.96
C ARG A 72 -12.28 5.27 32.78
N GLN A 73 -12.31 6.48 32.23
CA GLN A 73 -12.86 7.64 32.90
C GLN A 73 -14.36 7.45 33.18
N TRP A 74 -15.11 6.93 32.22
CA TRP A 74 -16.52 6.56 32.43
C TRP A 74 -16.68 5.45 33.48
N ALA A 75 -15.87 4.38 33.39
CA ALA A 75 -15.97 3.22 34.27
C ALA A 75 -15.65 3.53 35.75
N CYS A 76 -14.71 4.46 35.98
CA CYS A 76 -14.28 4.94 37.29
C CYS A 76 -15.06 6.16 37.81
N GLY A 77 -15.80 6.84 36.93
CA GLY A 77 -16.57 8.05 37.27
C GLY A 77 -18.03 7.77 37.63
N PRO A 78 -18.83 8.83 37.90
CA PRO A 78 -20.27 8.72 38.01
C PRO A 78 -20.85 8.21 36.68
N ARG A 79 -21.48 7.03 36.68
CA ARG A 79 -22.02 6.35 35.48
C ARG A 79 -23.34 6.96 35.01
N ASN A 80 -23.36 8.29 34.90
CA ASN A 80 -24.50 9.03 34.44
C ASN A 80 -24.43 9.08 32.90
N GLY A 81 -25.00 8.08 32.24
CA GLY A 81 -25.05 7.96 30.78
C GLY A 81 -24.38 6.69 30.25
N ASP A 82 -24.48 6.52 28.93
CA ASP A 82 -24.02 5.32 28.23
C ASP A 82 -22.48 5.24 28.17
N PRO A 83 -21.91 4.03 28.12
CA PRO A 83 -20.47 3.85 27.92
C PRO A 83 -20.01 4.43 26.57
N PRO A 84 -18.79 5.01 26.50
CA PRO A 84 -18.24 5.52 25.24
C PRO A 84 -18.24 4.46 24.14
N ASN A 85 -18.82 4.78 22.99
CA ASN A 85 -18.89 3.94 21.81
C ASN A 85 -17.92 4.48 20.75
N VAL A 86 -17.10 3.61 20.16
CA VAL A 86 -16.11 3.99 19.13
C VAL A 86 -16.63 3.90 17.71
N VAL A 87 -17.85 3.39 17.52
CA VAL A 87 -18.48 3.31 16.20
C VAL A 87 -18.76 4.73 15.68
N GLY A 88 -18.26 5.02 14.49
CA GLY A 88 -18.29 6.36 13.90
C GLY A 88 -16.99 7.16 14.09
N ASP A 89 -16.08 6.74 14.98
CA ASP A 89 -14.79 7.38 15.12
C ASP A 89 -13.92 7.13 13.88
N GLU A 90 -13.28 8.18 13.35
CA GLU A 90 -12.48 8.08 12.12
C GLU A 90 -11.41 7.00 12.19
N TRP A 91 -10.73 6.88 13.34
CA TRP A 91 -9.69 5.89 13.54
C TRP A 91 -10.25 4.46 13.48
N PHE A 92 -11.45 4.24 14.03
CA PHE A 92 -12.06 2.92 14.11
C PHE A 92 -12.70 2.53 12.77
N GLU A 93 -13.39 3.47 12.12
CA GLU A 93 -13.94 3.26 10.77
C GLU A 93 -12.83 3.04 9.74
N GLY A 94 -11.66 3.67 9.91
CA GLY A 94 -10.48 3.38 9.11
C GLY A 94 -9.92 1.97 9.36
N LEU A 95 -9.97 1.47 10.60
CA LEU A 95 -9.49 0.14 10.97
C LEU A 95 -10.44 -0.99 10.50
N ARG A 96 -11.76 -0.76 10.60
CA ARG A 96 -12.82 -1.77 10.37
C ARG A 96 -12.66 -2.63 9.13
N PRO A 97 -12.35 -2.08 7.94
CA PRO A 97 -12.18 -2.87 6.72
C PRO A 97 -11.04 -3.90 6.80
N HIS A 98 -10.07 -3.67 7.68
CA HIS A 98 -8.87 -4.50 7.85
C HIS A 98 -9.03 -5.59 8.92
N LEU A 99 -10.13 -5.57 9.68
CA LEU A 99 -10.43 -6.62 10.66
C LEU A 99 -10.80 -7.92 9.93
N PRO A 100 -10.49 -9.10 10.49
CA PRO A 100 -10.79 -10.38 9.85
C PRO A 100 -12.29 -10.61 9.73
N ALA A 101 -12.71 -11.31 8.68
CA ALA A 101 -14.12 -11.65 8.45
C ALA A 101 -14.61 -12.79 9.37
N THR A 102 -13.70 -13.50 10.02
CA THR A 102 -13.97 -14.65 10.90
C THR A 102 -13.16 -14.54 12.19
N GLY A 103 -13.59 -15.24 13.24
CA GLY A 103 -12.92 -15.23 14.55
C GLY A 103 -13.50 -14.19 15.51
N GLU A 104 -12.85 -14.02 16.67
CA GLU A 104 -13.37 -13.22 17.79
C GLU A 104 -13.55 -11.73 17.47
N THR A 105 -12.74 -11.20 16.56
CA THR A 105 -12.75 -9.78 16.17
C THR A 105 -13.66 -9.49 14.97
N ALA A 106 -14.21 -10.52 14.32
CA ALA A 106 -15.09 -10.37 13.16
C ALA A 106 -16.37 -9.58 13.48
N LYS A 107 -16.89 -9.75 14.71
CA LYS A 107 -18.06 -9.02 15.20
C LYS A 107 -17.89 -7.50 15.17
N TYR A 108 -16.65 -6.99 15.25
CA TYR A 108 -16.38 -5.55 15.26
C TYR A 108 -16.50 -4.91 13.87
N ARG A 109 -16.51 -5.71 12.79
CA ARG A 109 -16.71 -5.21 11.42
C ARG A 109 -18.11 -4.63 11.20
N THR A 110 -19.11 -5.19 11.88
CA THR A 110 -20.53 -4.85 11.67
C THR A 110 -21.26 -4.48 12.97
N GLY A 111 -20.59 -4.58 14.12
CA GLY A 111 -21.18 -4.22 15.41
C GLY A 111 -21.44 -2.72 15.48
N HIS A 112 -22.66 -2.32 15.85
CA HIS A 112 -23.08 -0.91 15.91
C HIS A 112 -22.71 -0.23 17.23
N GLU A 113 -22.30 -1.03 18.22
CA GLU A 113 -21.90 -0.59 19.53
C GLU A 113 -20.66 -1.36 19.97
N ILE A 114 -19.57 -0.63 20.20
CA ILE A 114 -18.26 -1.19 20.55
C ILE A 114 -17.65 -0.27 21.59
N HIS A 115 -17.43 -0.80 22.80
CA HIS A 115 -16.80 -0.08 23.88
C HIS A 115 -15.38 -0.63 24.09
N CYS A 116 -14.41 0.27 24.28
CA CYS A 116 -13.02 -0.12 24.52
C CYS A 116 -12.76 -0.57 25.97
N ASP A 117 -13.50 -1.58 26.41
CA ASP A 117 -13.19 -2.34 27.62
C ASP A 117 -11.89 -3.16 27.47
N ASN A 118 -11.36 -3.70 28.56
CA ASN A 118 -10.06 -4.39 28.53
C ASN A 118 -9.99 -5.55 27.51
N PRO A 119 -11.01 -6.42 27.37
CA PRO A 119 -11.05 -7.44 26.33
C PRO A 119 -11.04 -6.85 24.91
N THR A 120 -11.91 -5.88 24.61
CA THR A 120 -12.00 -5.28 23.28
C THR A 120 -10.72 -4.54 22.91
N LEU A 121 -10.16 -3.79 23.86
CA LEU A 121 -8.87 -3.10 23.72
C LEU A 121 -7.75 -4.07 23.35
N THR A 122 -7.66 -5.21 24.04
CA THR A 122 -6.62 -6.21 23.80
C THR A 122 -6.74 -6.78 22.40
N LEU A 123 -7.96 -7.17 22.01
CA LEU A 123 -8.24 -7.72 20.70
C LEU A 123 -7.93 -6.73 19.56
N LEU A 124 -8.39 -5.48 19.66
CA LEU A 124 -8.12 -4.47 18.64
C LEU A 124 -6.62 -4.11 18.56
N SER A 125 -5.91 -4.06 19.69
CA SER A 125 -4.46 -3.83 19.72
C SER A 125 -3.69 -4.94 18.99
N LEU A 126 -4.09 -6.20 19.20
CA LEU A 126 -3.51 -7.35 18.50
C LEU A 126 -3.78 -7.30 16.99
N GLU A 127 -5.00 -6.94 16.58
CA GLU A 127 -5.33 -6.80 15.15
C GLU A 127 -4.54 -5.67 14.48
N ILE A 128 -4.38 -4.51 15.13
CA ILE A 128 -3.52 -3.43 14.63
C ILE A 128 -2.08 -3.94 14.47
N GLY A 129 -1.55 -4.67 15.44
CA GLY A 129 -0.22 -5.27 15.35
C GLY A 129 -0.08 -6.32 14.23
N ARG A 130 -1.13 -7.12 13.99
CA ARG A 130 -1.19 -8.08 12.88
C ARG A 130 -1.12 -7.35 11.53
N ILE A 131 -1.91 -6.29 11.36
CA ILE A 131 -1.95 -5.47 10.14
C ILE A 131 -0.60 -4.78 9.91
N GLU A 132 -0.02 -4.17 10.96
CA GLU A 132 1.30 -3.55 10.89
C GLU A 132 2.38 -4.53 10.41
N LYS A 133 2.38 -5.75 10.96
CA LYS A 133 3.30 -6.81 10.53
C LYS A 133 3.05 -7.22 9.07
N GLU A 134 1.80 -7.40 8.67
CA GLU A 134 1.44 -7.74 7.29
C GLU A 134 1.92 -6.68 6.30
N TRP A 135 1.63 -5.42 6.56
CA TRP A 135 2.08 -4.30 5.73
C TRP A 135 3.59 -4.14 5.68
N THR A 136 4.28 -4.43 6.79
CA THR A 136 5.74 -4.42 6.86
C THR A 136 6.35 -5.53 6.01
N GLU A 137 5.79 -6.75 6.04
CA GLU A 137 6.30 -7.86 5.24
C GLU A 137 5.99 -7.68 3.74
N GLU A 138 4.85 -7.08 3.39
CA GLU A 138 4.56 -6.65 2.02
C GLU A 138 5.59 -5.64 1.50
N ALA A 139 5.94 -4.63 2.31
CA ALA A 139 6.92 -3.62 1.93
C ALA A 139 8.33 -4.23 1.72
N LYS A 140 8.67 -5.28 2.47
CA LYS A 140 9.92 -6.05 2.30
C LYS A 140 9.90 -6.99 1.09
N GLY A 141 8.80 -7.06 0.33
CA GLY A 141 8.62 -7.99 -0.78
C GLY A 141 8.46 -9.46 -0.35
N ARG A 142 8.33 -9.72 0.96
CA ARG A 142 8.06 -11.05 1.50
C ARG A 142 6.56 -11.30 1.49
N ARG A 143 5.98 -11.41 0.29
CA ARG A 143 4.61 -11.92 0.17
C ARG A 143 4.63 -13.36 0.71
N ARG A 144 3.90 -13.63 1.80
CA ARG A 144 3.75 -14.98 2.37
C ARG A 144 3.34 -15.90 1.21
N ARG A 145 4.21 -16.84 0.84
CA ARG A 145 3.82 -17.97 -0.01
C ARG A 145 2.86 -18.78 0.85
N LEU A 146 1.56 -18.64 0.56
CA LEU A 146 0.52 -19.53 1.06
C LEU A 146 0.66 -20.86 0.33
#